data_AF-A0AAV7AS37-F1
#
_entry.id   AF-A0AAV7AS37-F1
#
_cell.length_a   1.000
_cell.length_b   1.000
_cell.length_c   1.000
_cell.angle_alpha   90.00
_cell.angle_beta   90.00
_cell.angle_gamma   90.00
#
_symmetry.space_group_name_H-M   'P 1'
#
loop_
_entity.id
_entity.type
_entity.pdbx_description
1 polymer ?
#
loop_
_entity_poly.entity_id
_entity_poly.type
_entity_poly.pdbx_seq_one_letter_code
_entity_poly.pdbx_strand_id
1 'polypeptide(L)'
;MEEKLTDEFTAERNRIPLKRLGTAFVTFQDERMTAVIIQDCSRPRCRRAPQQSSVTPILHSHQWGVRYAPAPNDVIWENLAVSGPVWWVRLVALNLALFILLFFLTTPAVVVSTMDRFNVTHPVESLQNPVITQFLPTLLLWMFSVCLPFLVYYSAFLECHWTRSNENQLTMHKCYLFLVFMVIILPSLGLTSLDLFFRWLFDIHFLDSANLKFQCVFLPNNGAFFVNYVITASLIGTAMELLRIPGLTVYATRLCLAKSVPERLHVKRSQAYEFQFGLEYAWTTCVFSVVMTYSITCPIIAPFGLLYLLLKHMTDRYNIYYAYIPTKLSPSLHAAAARQLLAAPILCIFWLLFFSVLRLGKWLCALHTLHL
;
A
#
# COMPACT_ATOMS: atom_id res chain seq x y z
N MET A 1 9.20 30.60 -28.18
CA MET A 1 9.05 29.59 -27.10
C MET A 1 9.43 30.20 -25.76
N GLU A 2 10.60 30.84 -25.66
CA GLU A 2 11.02 31.56 -24.45
C GLU A 2 10.03 32.63 -24.01
N GLU A 3 9.58 33.50 -24.94
CA GLU A 3 8.61 34.57 -24.64
C GLU A 3 7.34 34.04 -23.95
N LYS A 4 6.76 32.95 -24.49
CA LYS A 4 5.62 32.25 -23.90
C LYS A 4 5.89 31.71 -22.49
N LEU A 5 7.09 31.18 -22.24
CA LEU A 5 7.47 30.70 -20.90
C LEU A 5 7.64 31.86 -19.90
N THR A 6 8.21 32.98 -20.33
CA THR A 6 8.29 34.20 -19.51
C THR A 6 6.92 34.77 -19.18
N ASP A 7 5.99 34.73 -20.13
CA ASP A 7 4.60 35.17 -19.92
C ASP A 7 3.89 34.26 -18.91
N GLU A 8 4.02 32.93 -19.05
CA GLU A 8 3.47 31.96 -18.09
C GLU A 8 4.08 32.15 -16.69
N PHE A 9 5.39 32.35 -16.59
CA PHE A 9 6.06 32.62 -15.32
C PHE A 9 5.55 33.90 -14.66
N THR A 10 5.39 34.98 -15.44
CA THR A 10 4.93 36.27 -14.93
C THR A 10 3.46 36.18 -14.49
N ALA A 11 2.64 35.46 -15.24
CA ALA A 11 1.25 35.18 -14.88
C ALA A 11 1.13 34.36 -13.58
N GLU A 12 1.95 33.31 -13.41
CA GLU A 12 2.02 32.52 -12.16
C GLU A 12 2.49 33.39 -10.99
N ARG A 13 3.54 34.18 -11.16
CA ARG A 13 4.07 35.09 -10.13
C ARG A 13 3.02 36.07 -9.62
N ASN A 14 2.21 36.63 -10.53
CA ASN A 14 1.12 37.55 -10.18
C ASN A 14 -0.03 36.84 -9.43
N ARG A 15 -0.16 35.52 -9.55
CA ARG A 15 -1.18 34.72 -8.84
C ARG A 15 -0.77 34.32 -7.42
N ILE A 16 0.53 34.32 -7.08
CA ILE A 16 1.04 33.95 -5.76
C ILE A 16 0.35 34.69 -4.59
N PRO A 17 0.22 36.04 -4.59
CA PRO A 17 -0.38 36.75 -3.46
C PRO A 17 -1.86 36.47 -3.25
N LEU A 18 -2.56 35.95 -4.26
CA LEU A 18 -3.98 35.58 -4.20
C LEU A 18 -4.20 34.23 -3.50
N LYS A 19 -3.18 33.35 -3.44
CA LYS A 19 -3.25 32.02 -2.84
C LYS A 19 -2.64 32.02 -1.44
N ARG A 20 -3.46 32.18 -0.41
CA ARG A 20 -3.02 32.07 0.99
C ARG A 20 -3.08 30.62 1.46
N LEU A 21 -1.93 30.04 1.84
CA LEU A 21 -1.82 28.65 2.32
C LEU A 21 -2.30 28.44 3.77
N GLY A 22 -2.43 29.50 4.56
CA GLY A 22 -2.79 29.39 5.99
C GLY A 22 -1.74 28.67 6.85
N THR A 23 -0.55 28.41 6.30
CA THR A 23 0.57 27.73 6.96
C THR A 23 1.83 28.57 6.77
N ALA A 24 2.67 28.66 7.81
CA ALA A 24 3.93 29.38 7.77
C ALA A 24 5.02 28.59 8.52
N PHE A 25 6.25 28.66 8.02
CA PHE A 25 7.43 28.15 8.70
C PHE A 25 8.12 29.29 9.43
N VAL A 26 8.32 29.12 10.74
CA VAL A 26 8.96 30.13 11.60
C VAL A 26 10.23 29.53 12.17
N THR A 27 11.34 30.24 12.01
CA THR A 27 12.64 29.85 12.56
C THR A 27 12.93 30.63 13.84
N PHE A 28 13.58 29.98 14.79
CA PHE A 28 14.00 30.55 16.06
C PHE A 28 15.51 30.35 16.22
N GLN A 29 16.15 31.20 17.02
CA GLN A 29 17.60 31.10 17.25
C GLN A 29 17.95 29.89 18.13
N ASP A 30 17.16 29.63 19.17
CA ASP A 30 17.42 28.57 20.14
C ASP A 30 16.39 27.44 20.09
N GLU A 31 16.86 26.20 20.15
CA GLU A 31 16.02 25.00 20.23
C GLU A 31 15.13 24.99 21.48
N ARG A 32 15.67 25.46 22.62
CA ARG A 32 14.93 25.55 23.89
C ARG A 32 13.69 26.41 23.77
N MET A 33 13.77 27.50 23.00
CA MET A 33 12.64 28.39 22.74
C MET A 33 11.54 27.66 21.97
N THR A 34 11.90 26.87 20.96
CA THR A 34 10.93 26.08 20.18
C THR A 34 10.21 25.03 21.05
N ALA A 35 10.95 24.38 21.96
CA ALA A 35 10.38 23.38 22.86
C ALA A 35 9.34 23.99 23.82
N VAL A 36 9.64 25.17 24.38
CA VAL A 36 8.70 25.90 25.24
C VAL A 36 7.45 26.32 24.46
N ILE A 37 7.62 26.88 23.26
CA ILE A 37 6.48 27.33 22.41
C ILE A 37 5.56 26.16 22.05
N ILE A 38 6.14 25.03 21.64
CA ILE A 38 5.36 23.83 21.29
C ILE A 38 4.67 23.27 22.54
N GLN A 39 5.35 23.24 23.69
CA GLN A 39 4.73 22.79 24.94
C GLN A 39 3.56 23.69 25.36
N ASP A 40 3.67 25.00 25.20
CA ASP A 40 2.60 25.94 25.57
C ASP A 40 1.42 25.91 24.59
N CYS A 41 1.67 25.72 23.28
CA CYS A 41 0.61 25.61 22.27
C CYS A 41 -0.05 24.22 22.21
N SER A 42 0.65 23.16 22.60
CA SER A 42 0.13 21.77 22.58
C SER A 42 -0.64 21.36 23.82
N ARG A 43 -0.55 22.13 24.92
CA ARG A 43 -1.28 21.83 26.15
C ARG A 43 -2.79 21.87 25.89
N PRO A 44 -3.55 20.84 26.30
CA PRO A 44 -4.99 20.86 26.16
C PRO A 44 -5.56 22.05 26.94
N ARG A 45 -6.45 22.81 26.28
CA ARG A 45 -7.09 24.04 26.80
C ARG A 45 -7.69 23.92 28.20
N CYS A 46 -7.90 22.71 28.70
CA CYS A 46 -8.48 22.44 30.01
C CYS A 46 -7.53 22.67 31.21
N ARG A 47 -6.20 22.78 31.03
CA ARG A 47 -5.26 22.90 32.18
C ARG A 47 -4.61 24.28 32.37
N ARG A 48 -4.47 25.10 31.32
CA ARG A 48 -3.96 26.48 31.40
C ARG A 48 -4.30 27.22 30.11
N ALA A 49 -4.73 28.47 30.21
CA ALA A 49 -4.87 29.32 29.05
C ALA A 49 -3.49 29.63 28.46
N PRO A 50 -3.31 29.58 27.13
CA PRO A 50 -2.05 29.97 26.49
C PRO A 50 -1.70 31.41 26.85
N GLN A 51 -0.41 31.74 26.95
CA GLN A 51 0.03 33.11 27.24
C GLN A 51 -0.51 34.05 26.16
N GLN A 52 -1.28 35.06 26.58
CA GLN A 52 -1.87 36.03 25.68
C GLN A 52 -0.94 37.23 25.53
N SER A 53 -0.60 37.56 24.28
CA SER A 53 0.07 38.79 23.90
C SER A 53 -0.93 39.84 23.42
N SER A 54 -0.51 41.11 23.36
CA SER A 54 -1.31 42.22 22.82
C SER A 54 -1.84 42.00 21.38
N VAL A 55 -1.20 41.11 20.61
CA VAL A 55 -1.57 40.80 19.21
C VAL A 55 -2.47 39.56 19.09
N THR A 56 -2.71 38.86 20.20
CA THR A 56 -3.54 37.65 20.28
C THR A 56 -4.97 37.82 19.74
N PRO A 57 -5.70 38.92 20.02
CA PRO A 57 -7.05 39.11 19.48
C PRO A 57 -7.07 39.39 17.98
N ILE A 58 -5.98 39.94 17.42
CA ILE A 58 -5.85 40.28 15.99
C ILE A 58 -5.50 39.03 15.16
N LEU A 59 -4.60 38.18 15.69
CA LEU A 59 -4.12 36.98 15.00
C LEU A 59 -4.97 35.73 15.27
N HIS A 60 -5.95 35.82 16.17
CA HIS A 60 -6.72 34.68 16.67
C HIS A 60 -5.83 33.47 17.03
N SER A 61 -4.73 33.73 17.76
CA SER A 61 -3.68 32.75 18.06
C SER A 61 -4.20 31.43 18.69
N HIS A 62 -5.37 31.47 19.33
CA HIS A 62 -6.04 30.31 19.89
C HIS A 62 -6.42 29.23 18.84
N GLN A 63 -6.54 29.57 17.55
CA GLN A 63 -6.90 28.61 16.48
C GLN A 63 -5.69 27.94 15.83
N TRP A 64 -4.47 28.32 16.23
CA TRP A 64 -3.25 27.90 15.55
C TRP A 64 -2.79 26.54 16.09
N GLY A 65 -2.52 25.62 15.17
CA GLY A 65 -1.82 24.37 15.48
C GLY A 65 -0.32 24.54 15.26
N VAL A 66 0.48 24.35 16.31
CA VAL A 66 1.96 24.43 16.21
C VAL A 66 2.56 23.04 16.31
N ARG A 67 3.46 22.70 15.38
CA ARG A 67 4.20 21.43 15.33
C ARG A 67 5.62 21.68 14.85
N TYR A 68 6.53 20.77 15.20
CA TYR A 68 7.88 20.79 14.62
C TYR A 68 7.82 20.65 13.11
N ALA A 69 8.54 21.53 12.41
CA ALA A 69 8.65 21.45 10.97
C ALA A 69 9.48 20.21 10.58
N PRO A 70 9.01 19.39 9.62
CA PRO A 70 9.82 18.32 9.05
C PRO A 70 11.00 18.89 8.26
N ALA A 71 11.97 18.04 7.93
CA ALA A 71 13.11 18.46 7.13
C ALA A 71 12.64 19.00 5.75
N PRO A 72 13.30 20.02 5.17
CA PRO A 72 12.86 20.63 3.91
C PRO A 72 12.70 19.65 2.73
N ASN A 73 13.51 18.57 2.72
CA ASN A 73 13.45 17.52 1.69
C ASN A 73 12.32 16.50 1.92
N ASP A 74 11.73 16.46 3.11
CA ASP A 74 10.59 15.59 3.45
C ASP A 74 9.25 16.27 3.16
N VAL A 75 9.23 17.60 3.00
CA VAL A 75 8.03 18.37 2.66
C VAL A 75 7.71 18.23 1.17
N ILE A 76 6.45 17.90 0.86
CA ILE A 76 5.92 17.92 -0.51
C ILE A 76 5.26 19.28 -0.74
N TRP A 77 6.02 20.20 -1.34
CA TRP A 77 5.59 21.58 -1.54
C TRP A 77 4.33 21.70 -2.41
N GLU A 78 4.13 20.81 -3.37
CA GLU A 78 2.94 20.82 -4.24
C GLU A 78 1.65 20.52 -3.46
N ASN A 79 1.73 19.67 -2.45
CA ASN A 79 0.58 19.21 -1.66
C ASN A 79 0.23 20.16 -0.51
N LEU A 80 1.14 21.08 -0.14
CA LEU A 80 0.96 21.96 1.01
C LEU A 80 -0.27 22.88 0.88
N ALA A 81 -0.68 23.18 -0.36
CA ALA A 81 -1.87 23.99 -0.66
C ALA A 81 -3.19 23.28 -0.32
N VAL A 82 -3.19 21.94 -0.25
CA VAL A 82 -4.38 21.15 0.05
C VAL A 82 -4.48 20.95 1.56
N SER A 83 -5.36 21.69 2.22
CA SER A 83 -5.50 21.66 3.67
C SER A 83 -6.96 21.69 4.16
N GLY A 84 -7.15 21.34 5.43
CA GLY A 84 -8.42 21.46 6.12
C GLY A 84 -9.49 20.46 5.64
N PRO A 85 -10.77 20.86 5.53
CA PRO A 85 -11.87 19.95 5.24
C PRO A 85 -11.81 19.36 3.82
N VAL A 86 -11.26 20.11 2.85
CA VAL A 86 -11.10 19.63 1.46
C VAL A 86 -10.20 18.40 1.42
N TRP A 87 -9.12 18.41 2.21
CA TRP A 87 -8.24 17.26 2.33
C TRP A 87 -8.96 16.04 2.93
N TRP A 88 -9.76 16.23 3.99
CA TRP A 88 -10.54 15.15 4.60
C TRP A 88 -11.58 14.56 3.65
N VAL A 89 -12.31 15.40 2.90
CA VAL A 89 -13.27 14.92 1.90
C VAL A 89 -12.57 14.11 0.82
N ARG A 90 -11.43 14.62 0.33
CA ARG A 90 -10.61 13.91 -0.66
C ARG A 90 -10.11 12.57 -0.13
N LEU A 91 -9.61 12.53 1.11
CA LEU A 91 -9.17 11.31 1.78
C LEU A 91 -10.32 10.29 1.87
N VAL A 92 -11.48 10.70 2.38
CA VAL A 92 -12.63 9.79 2.53
C VAL A 92 -13.12 9.31 1.17
N ALA A 93 -13.25 10.20 0.18
CA ALA A 93 -13.70 9.85 -1.16
C ALA A 93 -12.75 8.86 -1.86
N LEU A 94 -11.43 9.08 -1.79
CA LEU A 94 -10.43 8.19 -2.39
C LEU A 94 -10.39 6.83 -1.70
N ASN A 95 -10.45 6.77 -0.36
CA ASN A 95 -10.47 5.50 0.35
C ASN A 95 -11.78 4.73 0.10
N LEU A 96 -12.92 5.42 0.01
CA LEU A 96 -14.20 4.80 -0.34
C LEU A 96 -14.18 4.27 -1.77
N ALA A 97 -13.68 5.07 -2.73
CA ALA A 97 -13.53 4.64 -4.12
C ALA A 97 -12.58 3.45 -4.25
N LEU A 98 -11.46 3.46 -3.52
CA LEU A 98 -10.53 2.33 -3.47
C LEU A 98 -11.23 1.09 -2.92
N PHE A 99 -11.95 1.20 -1.80
CA PHE A 99 -12.67 0.06 -1.22
C PHE A 99 -13.68 -0.54 -2.20
N ILE A 100 -14.48 0.29 -2.86
CA ILE A 100 -15.45 -0.14 -3.87
C ILE A 100 -14.74 -0.82 -5.04
N LEU A 101 -13.68 -0.19 -5.56
CA LEU A 101 -12.88 -0.73 -6.67
C LEU A 101 -12.30 -2.10 -6.30
N LEU A 102 -11.66 -2.23 -5.14
CA LEU A 102 -11.09 -3.49 -4.67
C LEU A 102 -12.18 -4.56 -4.50
N PHE A 103 -13.35 -4.21 -3.94
CA PHE A 103 -14.47 -5.14 -3.78
C PHE A 103 -14.92 -5.75 -5.12
N PHE A 104 -15.11 -4.92 -6.14
CA PHE A 104 -15.52 -5.40 -7.47
C PHE A 104 -14.40 -6.13 -8.21
N LEU A 105 -13.16 -5.61 -8.16
CA LEU A 105 -12.04 -6.15 -8.94
C LEU A 105 -11.54 -7.49 -8.41
N THR A 106 -11.65 -7.70 -7.10
CA THR A 106 -11.27 -8.97 -6.46
C THR A 106 -12.35 -10.04 -6.54
N THR A 107 -13.47 -9.75 -7.22
CA THR A 107 -14.52 -10.73 -7.48
C THR A 107 -14.54 -11.09 -8.97
N PRO A 108 -13.65 -11.99 -9.44
CA PRO A 108 -13.58 -12.50 -10.82
C PRO A 108 -14.94 -12.79 -11.45
N ALA A 109 -15.82 -13.43 -10.66
CA ALA A 109 -17.16 -13.84 -11.08
C ALA A 109 -18.10 -12.65 -11.36
N VAL A 110 -17.96 -11.52 -10.66
CA VAL A 110 -18.73 -10.30 -10.93
C VAL A 110 -18.26 -9.65 -12.22
N VAL A 111 -16.95 -9.61 -12.47
CA VAL A 111 -16.40 -9.10 -13.74
C VAL A 111 -16.85 -9.96 -14.92
N VAL A 112 -16.79 -11.29 -14.80
CA VAL A 112 -17.21 -12.21 -15.86
C VAL A 112 -18.73 -12.15 -16.09
N SER A 113 -19.54 -12.16 -15.02
CA SER A 113 -21.00 -12.10 -15.14
C SER A 113 -21.53 -10.74 -15.61
N THR A 114 -20.84 -9.64 -15.30
CA THR A 114 -21.17 -8.32 -15.85
C THR A 114 -20.73 -8.19 -17.31
N MET A 115 -19.57 -8.73 -17.70
CA MET A 115 -19.17 -8.82 -19.12
C MET A 115 -20.21 -9.55 -19.97
N ASP A 116 -20.75 -10.66 -19.44
CA ASP A 116 -21.78 -11.46 -20.09
C ASP A 116 -23.12 -10.68 -20.17
N ARG A 117 -23.50 -10.00 -19.08
CA ARG A 117 -24.75 -9.23 -18.98
C ARG A 117 -24.77 -7.92 -19.78
N PHE A 118 -23.61 -7.29 -20.02
CA PHE A 118 -23.52 -6.07 -20.84
C PHE A 118 -23.49 -6.35 -22.34
N ASN A 119 -23.76 -7.59 -22.79
CA ASN A 119 -23.81 -7.97 -24.21
C ASN A 119 -22.54 -7.62 -25.02
N VAL A 120 -21.41 -7.39 -24.34
CA VAL A 120 -20.10 -7.14 -24.99
C VAL A 120 -19.59 -8.42 -25.66
N THR A 121 -20.20 -9.56 -25.35
CA THR A 121 -19.95 -10.90 -25.91
C THR A 121 -20.72 -11.20 -27.21
N HIS A 122 -21.78 -10.48 -27.58
CA HIS A 122 -22.52 -10.78 -28.83
C HIS A 122 -21.68 -10.66 -30.14
N PRO A 123 -20.70 -9.73 -30.26
CA PRO A 123 -19.76 -9.76 -31.39
C PRO A 123 -18.70 -10.85 -31.24
N VAL A 124 -18.43 -11.31 -30.01
CA VAL A 124 -17.36 -12.27 -29.68
C VAL A 124 -17.83 -13.72 -29.80
N GLU A 125 -19.10 -14.03 -29.55
CA GLU A 125 -19.69 -15.35 -29.83
C GLU A 125 -19.81 -15.61 -31.34
N SER A 126 -19.98 -14.56 -32.15
CA SER A 126 -19.89 -14.67 -33.62
C SER A 126 -18.47 -14.99 -34.13
N LEU A 127 -17.46 -14.72 -33.31
CA LEU A 127 -16.08 -15.11 -33.50
C LEU A 127 -15.83 -16.33 -32.59
N GLN A 128 -16.30 -17.52 -33.00
CA GLN A 128 -16.05 -18.82 -32.34
C GLN A 128 -14.55 -19.18 -32.30
N ASN A 129 -13.73 -18.33 -31.67
CA ASN A 129 -12.32 -18.53 -31.51
C ASN A 129 -12.09 -18.93 -30.05
N PRO A 130 -11.85 -20.22 -29.76
CA PRO A 130 -11.72 -20.74 -28.39
C PRO A 130 -10.59 -20.04 -27.62
N VAL A 131 -9.66 -19.41 -28.33
CA VAL A 131 -8.62 -18.55 -27.75
C VAL A 131 -9.23 -17.36 -27.02
N ILE A 132 -10.22 -16.65 -27.58
CA ILE A 132 -10.74 -15.43 -26.97
C ILE A 132 -11.59 -15.76 -25.73
N THR A 133 -12.44 -16.78 -25.80
CA THR A 133 -13.35 -17.12 -24.69
C THR A 133 -12.64 -17.77 -23.49
N GLN A 134 -11.51 -18.47 -23.71
CA GLN A 134 -10.75 -19.12 -22.63
C GLN A 134 -9.56 -18.27 -22.13
N PHE A 135 -8.93 -17.49 -23.01
CA PHE A 135 -7.73 -16.71 -22.67
C PHE A 135 -8.08 -15.32 -22.11
N LEU A 136 -9.15 -14.69 -22.58
CA LEU A 136 -9.50 -13.34 -22.12
C LEU A 136 -9.79 -13.27 -20.61
N PRO A 137 -10.56 -14.19 -19.99
CA PRO A 137 -10.81 -14.14 -18.56
C PRO A 137 -9.53 -14.36 -17.73
N THR A 138 -8.67 -15.28 -18.17
CA THR A 138 -7.41 -15.57 -17.47
C THR A 138 -6.40 -14.43 -17.59
N LEU A 139 -6.29 -13.80 -18.77
CA LEU A 139 -5.48 -12.61 -18.99
C LEU A 139 -5.98 -11.41 -18.19
N LEU A 140 -7.30 -11.16 -18.15
CA LEU A 140 -7.90 -10.09 -17.36
C LEU A 140 -7.59 -10.27 -15.87
N LEU A 141 -7.73 -11.48 -15.34
CA LEU A 141 -7.41 -11.78 -13.95
C LEU A 141 -5.93 -11.55 -13.62
N TRP A 142 -5.03 -11.97 -14.51
CA TRP A 142 -3.61 -11.72 -14.35
C TRP A 142 -3.30 -10.22 -14.36
N MET A 143 -3.86 -9.48 -15.33
CA MET A 143 -3.70 -8.02 -15.42
C MET A 143 -4.20 -7.31 -14.17
N PHE A 144 -5.39 -7.66 -13.68
CA PHE A 144 -5.92 -7.07 -12.45
C PHE A 144 -5.08 -7.43 -11.23
N SER A 145 -4.63 -8.68 -11.10
CA SER A 145 -3.75 -9.10 -10.01
C SER A 145 -2.44 -8.31 -9.97
N VAL A 146 -1.85 -7.99 -11.13
CA VAL A 146 -0.64 -7.17 -11.21
C VAL A 146 -0.94 -5.70 -10.95
N CYS A 147 -2.07 -5.17 -11.44
CA CYS A 147 -2.44 -3.76 -11.27
C CYS A 147 -2.88 -3.39 -9.85
N LEU A 148 -3.41 -4.33 -9.07
CA LEU A 148 -4.03 -4.08 -7.77
C LEU A 148 -3.09 -3.39 -6.75
N PRO A 149 -1.85 -3.87 -6.50
CA PRO A 149 -0.91 -3.18 -5.62
C PRO A 149 -0.56 -1.76 -6.10
N PHE A 150 -0.47 -1.55 -7.42
CA PHE A 150 -0.22 -0.22 -7.99
C PHE A 150 -1.42 0.72 -7.80
N LEU A 151 -2.66 0.22 -7.90
CA LEU A 151 -3.85 1.01 -7.61
C LEU A 151 -3.88 1.49 -6.15
N VAL A 152 -3.53 0.61 -5.20
CA VAL A 152 -3.41 1.00 -3.78
C VAL A 152 -2.31 2.04 -3.60
N TYR A 153 -1.16 1.87 -4.24
CA TYR A 153 -0.08 2.86 -4.22
C TYR A 153 -0.52 4.23 -4.77
N TYR A 154 -1.12 4.26 -5.95
CA TYR A 154 -1.61 5.51 -6.56
C TYR A 154 -2.71 6.17 -5.73
N SER A 155 -3.56 5.38 -5.05
CA SER A 155 -4.56 5.95 -4.16
C SER A 155 -3.93 6.76 -3.02
N ALA A 156 -2.83 6.27 -2.44
CA ALA A 156 -2.10 6.96 -1.37
C ALA A 156 -1.38 8.21 -1.88
N PHE A 157 -0.82 8.16 -3.09
CA PHE A 157 -0.23 9.32 -3.75
C PHE A 157 -1.28 10.42 -4.01
N LEU A 158 -2.47 10.04 -4.47
CA LEU A 158 -3.57 10.96 -4.76
C LEU A 158 -4.18 11.61 -3.51
N GLU A 159 -3.88 11.13 -2.30
CA GLU A 159 -4.36 11.75 -1.05
C GLU A 159 -3.64 13.07 -0.71
N CYS A 160 -2.56 13.41 -1.43
CA CYS A 160 -1.83 14.67 -1.26
C CYS A 160 -1.39 14.92 0.19
N HIS A 161 -0.65 13.97 0.78
CA HIS A 161 -0.03 14.15 2.09
C HIS A 161 1.04 15.26 2.05
N TRP A 162 1.22 15.99 3.16
CA TRP A 162 2.18 17.09 3.22
C TRP A 162 3.64 16.63 3.34
N THR A 163 3.87 15.43 3.87
CA THR A 163 5.22 14.88 4.07
C THR A 163 5.38 13.54 3.37
N ARG A 164 6.55 13.35 2.74
CA ARG A 164 6.94 12.12 2.07
C ARG A 164 7.01 10.95 3.03
N SER A 165 7.48 11.18 4.26
CA SER A 165 7.50 10.17 5.32
C SER A 165 6.12 9.64 5.65
N ASN A 166 5.12 10.52 5.80
CA ASN A 166 3.75 10.12 6.12
C ASN A 166 3.08 9.40 4.95
N GLU A 167 3.31 9.88 3.72
CA GLU A 167 2.83 9.23 2.51
C GLU A 167 3.37 7.80 2.38
N ASN A 168 4.69 7.61 2.54
CA ASN A 168 5.32 6.28 2.50
C ASN A 168 4.82 5.37 3.63
N GLN A 169 4.63 5.92 4.83
CA GLN A 169 4.11 5.16 5.95
C GLN A 169 2.68 4.69 5.69
N LEU A 170 1.78 5.56 5.22
CA LEU A 170 0.40 5.17 4.92
C LEU A 170 0.31 4.19 3.75
N THR A 171 1.13 4.40 2.72
CA THR A 171 1.30 3.46 1.60
C THR A 171 1.70 2.07 2.13
N MET A 172 2.69 2.00 3.02
CA MET A 172 3.14 0.75 3.63
C MET A 172 2.02 0.01 4.36
N HIS A 173 1.23 0.71 5.18
CA HIS A 173 0.13 0.09 5.93
C HIS A 173 -0.99 -0.41 5.00
N LYS A 174 -1.39 0.42 4.02
CA LYS A 174 -2.47 0.07 3.08
C LYS A 174 -2.08 -1.09 2.17
N CYS A 175 -0.90 -1.02 1.56
CA CYS A 175 -0.39 -2.09 0.70
C CYS A 175 -0.22 -3.38 1.49
N TYR A 176 0.32 -3.34 2.71
CA TYR A 176 0.45 -4.53 3.54
C TYR A 176 -0.90 -5.13 3.93
N LEU A 177 -1.85 -4.32 4.40
CA LEU A 177 -3.17 -4.83 4.78
C LEU A 177 -3.87 -5.48 3.59
N PHE A 178 -3.76 -4.84 2.42
CA PHE A 178 -4.27 -5.39 1.17
C PHE A 178 -3.58 -6.72 0.79
N LEU A 179 -2.23 -6.75 0.82
CA LEU A 179 -1.45 -7.95 0.50
C LEU A 179 -1.71 -9.09 1.48
N VAL A 180 -1.79 -8.83 2.79
CA VAL A 180 -2.16 -9.84 3.78
C VAL A 180 -3.53 -10.42 3.49
N PHE A 181 -4.50 -9.55 3.19
CA PHE A 181 -5.85 -10.00 2.89
C PHE A 181 -5.91 -10.86 1.60
N MET A 182 -5.23 -10.43 0.53
CA MET A 182 -5.23 -11.11 -0.77
C MET A 182 -4.34 -12.35 -0.84
N VAL A 183 -3.15 -12.30 -0.25
CA VAL A 183 -2.13 -13.36 -0.35
C VAL A 183 -2.30 -14.39 0.76
N ILE A 184 -2.64 -13.95 1.98
CA ILE A 184 -2.77 -14.86 3.13
C ILE A 184 -4.24 -15.22 3.36
N ILE A 185 -5.10 -14.25 3.68
CA ILE A 185 -6.45 -14.53 4.21
C ILE A 185 -7.34 -15.24 3.19
N LEU A 186 -7.46 -14.71 1.97
CA LEU A 186 -8.33 -15.29 0.95
C LEU A 186 -7.90 -16.73 0.56
N PRO A 187 -6.64 -16.99 0.15
CA PRO A 187 -6.22 -18.35 -0.19
C PRO A 187 -6.27 -19.31 1.00
N SER A 188 -5.99 -18.83 2.22
CA SER A 188 -6.08 -19.65 3.45
C SER A 188 -7.48 -20.16 3.72
N LEU A 189 -8.51 -19.41 3.36
CA LEU A 189 -9.91 -19.79 3.55
C LEU A 189 -10.46 -20.57 2.34
N GLY A 190 -9.64 -20.78 1.30
CA GLY A 190 -10.09 -21.31 0.01
C GLY A 190 -11.05 -20.37 -0.72
N LEU A 191 -11.04 -19.08 -0.37
CA LEU A 191 -11.91 -18.06 -0.95
C LEU A 191 -11.17 -17.36 -2.08
N THR A 192 -11.88 -17.15 -3.19
CA THR A 192 -11.34 -16.49 -4.37
C THR A 192 -11.77 -15.02 -4.49
N SER A 193 -12.59 -14.51 -3.57
CA SER A 193 -13.13 -13.15 -3.66
C SER A 193 -13.60 -12.53 -2.34
N LEU A 194 -13.69 -11.19 -2.33
CA LEU A 194 -14.22 -10.40 -1.21
C LEU A 194 -15.72 -10.64 -0.95
N ASP A 195 -16.54 -10.80 -1.99
CA ASP A 195 -17.98 -11.11 -1.83
C ASP A 195 -18.20 -12.42 -1.07
N LEU A 196 -17.47 -13.47 -1.43
CA LEU A 196 -17.54 -14.75 -0.71
C LEU A 196 -17.05 -14.64 0.74
N PHE A 197 -16.05 -13.80 1.01
CA PHE A 197 -15.60 -13.52 2.37
C PHE A 197 -16.69 -12.83 3.20
N PHE A 198 -17.38 -11.82 2.65
CA PHE A 198 -18.45 -11.13 3.38
C PHE A 198 -19.68 -12.01 3.59
N ARG A 199 -20.07 -12.83 2.59
CA ARG A 199 -21.13 -13.83 2.77
C ARG A 199 -20.75 -14.84 3.83
N TRP A 200 -19.52 -15.35 3.81
CA TRP A 200 -19.03 -16.24 4.86
C TRP A 200 -19.03 -15.58 6.26
N LEU A 201 -18.70 -14.29 6.36
CA LEU A 201 -18.61 -13.57 7.64
C LEU A 201 -19.99 -13.23 8.23
N PHE A 202 -20.98 -12.91 7.39
CA PHE A 202 -22.28 -12.37 7.83
C PHE A 202 -23.49 -13.29 7.59
N ASP A 203 -23.40 -14.28 6.69
CA ASP A 203 -24.50 -15.21 6.39
C ASP A 203 -24.36 -16.50 7.21
N ILE A 204 -25.18 -16.63 8.25
CA ILE A 204 -25.18 -17.76 9.18
C ILE A 204 -25.59 -19.08 8.49
N HIS A 205 -26.39 -19.02 7.41
CA HIS A 205 -26.87 -20.21 6.68
C HIS A 205 -25.92 -20.67 5.57
N PHE A 206 -24.89 -19.87 5.26
CA PHE A 206 -23.85 -20.25 4.29
C PHE A 206 -23.06 -21.49 4.76
N LEU A 207 -22.84 -21.62 6.08
CA LEU A 207 -22.10 -22.73 6.66
C LEU A 207 -22.86 -24.06 6.63
N ASP A 208 -24.19 -24.05 6.82
CA ASP A 208 -25.04 -25.25 6.78
C ASP A 208 -25.30 -25.74 5.35
N SER A 209 -25.41 -24.81 4.40
CA SER A 209 -25.62 -25.14 2.97
C SER A 209 -24.33 -25.65 2.33
N ALA A 210 -23.17 -25.14 2.76
CA ALA A 210 -21.85 -25.60 2.34
C ALA A 210 -21.41 -26.83 3.14
N ASN A 211 -22.21 -27.89 3.13
CA ASN A 211 -22.12 -29.05 4.03
C ASN A 211 -20.80 -29.86 3.94
N LEU A 212 -19.84 -29.50 3.08
CA LEU A 212 -18.54 -30.15 2.92
C LEU A 212 -17.61 -29.18 2.15
N LYS A 213 -16.85 -28.30 2.81
CA LYS A 213 -15.67 -27.67 2.14
C LYS A 213 -14.59 -27.06 3.06
N PHE A 214 -14.85 -26.83 4.34
CA PHE A 214 -13.78 -26.40 5.27
C PHE A 214 -12.94 -27.55 5.85
N GLN A 215 -13.35 -28.81 5.62
CA GLN A 215 -12.62 -30.01 6.06
C GLN A 215 -11.27 -30.20 5.34
N CYS A 216 -11.08 -29.50 4.21
CA CYS A 216 -9.90 -29.57 3.33
C CYS A 216 -9.10 -28.27 3.27
N VAL A 217 -9.44 -27.26 4.09
CA VAL A 217 -8.87 -25.90 4.00
C VAL A 217 -7.40 -25.82 4.46
N PHE A 218 -6.88 -26.91 5.03
CA PHE A 218 -5.45 -27.18 5.17
C PHE A 218 -5.08 -28.56 4.61
N LEU A 219 -5.38 -28.82 3.34
CA LEU A 219 -4.70 -29.93 2.66
C LEU A 219 -3.19 -29.58 2.62
N PRO A 220 -2.27 -30.55 2.80
CA PRO A 220 -0.82 -30.36 2.59
C PRO A 220 -0.46 -29.67 1.26
N ASN A 221 -1.37 -29.69 0.27
CA ASN A 221 -1.25 -28.96 -1.00
C ASN A 221 -1.27 -27.43 -0.85
N ASN A 222 -1.95 -26.84 0.14
CA ASN A 222 -1.97 -25.39 0.36
C ASN A 222 -0.62 -24.89 0.91
N GLY A 223 0.05 -25.70 1.74
CA GLY A 223 1.41 -25.40 2.21
C GLY A 223 2.41 -25.32 1.05
N ALA A 224 2.28 -26.21 0.07
CA ALA A 224 3.13 -26.20 -1.13
C ALA A 224 2.94 -24.93 -1.98
N PHE A 225 1.72 -24.38 -2.06
CA PHE A 225 1.47 -23.09 -2.73
C PHE A 225 2.27 -21.96 -2.08
N PHE A 226 2.25 -21.83 -0.76
CA PHE A 226 3.00 -20.79 -0.05
C PHE A 226 4.50 -20.99 -0.08
N VAL A 227 4.98 -22.23 -0.02
CA VAL A 227 6.39 -22.55 -0.21
C VAL A 227 6.86 -22.13 -1.60
N ASN A 228 6.11 -22.49 -2.65
CA ASN A 228 6.41 -22.07 -4.02
C ASN A 228 6.38 -20.55 -4.17
N TYR A 229 5.39 -19.87 -3.57
CA TYR A 229 5.33 -18.42 -3.54
C TYR A 229 6.60 -17.80 -2.92
N VAL A 230 7.07 -18.30 -1.77
CA VAL A 230 8.30 -17.80 -1.13
C VAL A 230 9.55 -18.12 -1.96
N ILE A 231 9.62 -19.30 -2.58
CA ILE A 231 10.73 -19.66 -3.49
C ILE A 231 10.76 -18.68 -4.67
N THR A 232 9.63 -18.47 -5.35
CA THR A 232 9.51 -17.54 -6.47
C THR A 232 9.84 -16.11 -6.05
N ALA A 233 9.35 -15.64 -4.90
CA ALA A 233 9.68 -14.31 -4.39
C ALA A 233 11.17 -14.16 -4.04
N SER A 234 11.79 -15.21 -3.47
CA SER A 234 13.21 -15.23 -3.09
C SER A 234 14.15 -15.21 -4.29
N LEU A 235 13.87 -16.00 -5.32
CA LEU A 235 14.76 -16.11 -6.49
C LEU A 235 14.36 -15.11 -7.57
N ILE A 236 13.14 -15.23 -8.10
CA ILE A 236 12.69 -14.42 -9.24
C ILE A 236 12.40 -12.98 -8.79
N GLY A 237 11.74 -12.79 -7.64
CA GLY A 237 11.43 -11.47 -7.11
C GLY A 237 12.68 -10.63 -6.88
N THR A 238 13.63 -11.14 -6.10
CA THR A 238 14.88 -10.40 -5.81
C THR A 238 15.76 -10.20 -7.06
N ALA A 239 15.76 -11.14 -8.01
CA ALA A 239 16.47 -10.97 -9.28
C ALA A 239 15.87 -9.85 -10.14
N MET A 240 14.53 -9.76 -10.20
CA MET A 240 13.83 -8.70 -10.92
C MET A 240 14.06 -7.32 -10.29
N GLU A 241 14.09 -7.25 -8.97
CA GLU A 241 14.43 -6.04 -8.22
C GLU A 241 15.88 -5.60 -8.45
N LEU A 242 16.82 -6.53 -8.55
CA LEU A 242 18.21 -6.24 -8.88
C LEU A 242 18.37 -5.69 -10.30
N LEU A 243 17.69 -6.31 -11.27
CA LEU A 243 17.74 -5.92 -12.68
C LEU A 243 17.01 -4.60 -12.97
N ARG A 244 16.02 -4.22 -12.13
CA ARG A 244 15.20 -3.02 -12.30
C ARG A 244 14.60 -2.89 -13.71
N ILE A 245 14.09 -3.99 -14.25
CA ILE A 245 13.56 -4.08 -15.63
C ILE A 245 12.52 -2.97 -15.94
N PRO A 246 11.55 -2.65 -15.06
CA PRO A 246 10.60 -1.57 -15.33
C PRO A 246 11.28 -0.20 -15.49
N GLY A 247 12.27 0.12 -14.64
CA GLY A 247 13.02 1.37 -14.74
C GLY A 247 13.86 1.43 -16.02
N LEU A 248 14.51 0.33 -16.37
CA LEU A 248 15.36 0.22 -17.56
C LEU A 248 14.55 0.32 -18.86
N THR A 249 13.34 -0.24 -18.90
CA THR A 249 12.45 -0.16 -20.07
C THR A 249 11.92 1.25 -20.28
N VAL A 250 11.51 1.96 -19.22
CA VAL A 250 11.13 3.39 -19.31
C VAL A 250 12.31 4.24 -19.75
N TYR A 251 13.52 3.95 -19.25
CA TYR A 251 14.71 4.64 -19.70
C TYR A 251 15.00 4.40 -21.18
N ALA A 252 15.03 3.14 -21.61
CA ALA A 252 15.32 2.76 -22.98
C ALA A 252 14.32 3.39 -23.95
N THR A 253 13.02 3.32 -23.64
CA THR A 253 11.97 3.95 -24.45
C THR A 253 12.12 5.46 -24.53
N ARG A 254 12.36 6.16 -23.41
CA ARG A 254 12.62 7.62 -23.41
C ARG A 254 13.87 7.97 -24.21
N LEU A 255 14.93 7.17 -24.12
CA LEU A 255 16.17 7.40 -24.86
C LEU A 255 15.99 7.17 -26.37
N CYS A 256 15.18 6.18 -26.76
CA CYS A 256 14.80 5.95 -28.16
C CYS A 256 13.93 7.08 -28.72
N LEU A 257 13.05 7.67 -27.91
CA LEU A 257 12.19 8.79 -28.31
C LEU A 257 12.92 10.15 -28.33
N ALA A 258 14.03 10.29 -27.59
CA ALA A 258 14.79 11.52 -27.50
C ALA A 258 15.52 11.85 -28.82
N LYS A 259 15.09 12.94 -29.46
CA LYS A 259 15.57 13.36 -30.79
C LYS A 259 16.79 14.28 -30.69
N SER A 260 16.88 15.11 -29.65
CA SER A 260 17.93 16.13 -29.53
C SER A 260 19.05 15.71 -28.55
N VAL A 261 20.26 16.23 -28.77
CA VAL A 261 21.42 16.05 -27.86
C VAL A 261 21.14 16.53 -26.42
N PRO A 262 20.55 17.73 -26.19
CA PRO A 262 20.23 18.17 -24.83
C PRO A 262 19.15 17.32 -24.17
N GLU A 263 18.17 16.82 -24.93
CA GLU A 263 17.13 15.93 -24.42
C GLU A 263 17.70 14.58 -24.00
N ARG A 264 18.63 14.00 -24.79
CA ARG A 264 19.35 12.78 -24.38
C ARG A 264 20.19 12.99 -23.13
N LEU A 265 20.82 14.16 -22.98
CA LEU A 265 21.57 14.49 -21.77
C LEU A 265 20.63 14.67 -20.56
N HIS A 266 19.47 15.31 -20.77
CA HIS A 266 18.44 15.45 -19.75
C HIS A 266 17.93 14.08 -19.29
N VAL A 267 17.56 13.20 -20.22
CA VAL A 267 17.11 11.83 -19.91
C VAL A 267 18.17 11.07 -19.11
N LYS A 268 19.45 11.16 -19.48
CA LYS A 268 20.57 10.55 -18.75
C LYS A 268 20.75 11.11 -17.33
N ARG A 269 20.56 12.41 -17.14
CA ARG A 269 20.65 13.05 -15.82
C ARG A 269 19.41 12.79 -14.96
N SER A 270 18.24 12.67 -15.57
CA SER A 270 16.96 12.42 -14.89
C SER A 270 16.70 10.94 -14.63
N GLN A 271 17.73 10.07 -14.72
CA GLN A 271 17.58 8.62 -14.50
C GLN A 271 17.42 8.21 -13.05
N ALA A 272 17.79 9.10 -12.14
CA ALA A 272 17.87 8.75 -10.75
C ALA A 272 16.45 8.75 -10.15
N TYR A 273 15.98 7.56 -9.76
CA TYR A 273 14.70 7.37 -9.09
C TYR A 273 14.88 7.45 -7.57
N GLU A 274 13.83 7.86 -6.87
CA GLU A 274 13.76 7.74 -5.42
C GLU A 274 13.38 6.30 -5.03
N PHE A 275 13.99 5.78 -3.97
CA PHE A 275 13.65 4.45 -3.46
C PHE A 275 12.26 4.49 -2.78
N GLN A 276 11.33 3.66 -3.24
CA GLN A 276 9.96 3.62 -2.74
C GLN A 276 9.84 2.76 -1.47
N PHE A 277 10.26 3.31 -0.33
CA PHE A 277 10.25 2.58 0.95
C PHE A 277 8.87 2.04 1.32
N GLY A 278 7.78 2.76 1.01
CA GLY A 278 6.42 2.32 1.37
C GLY A 278 6.04 0.98 0.74
N LEU A 279 6.28 0.81 -0.56
CA LEU A 279 5.93 -0.42 -1.29
C LEU A 279 6.87 -1.57 -0.93
N GLU A 280 8.17 -1.32 -0.93
CA GLU A 280 9.20 -2.32 -0.64
C GLU A 280 9.05 -2.91 0.77
N TYR A 281 8.75 -2.07 1.76
CA TYR A 281 8.43 -2.56 3.11
C TYR A 281 7.12 -3.34 3.17
N ALA A 282 6.08 -2.95 2.43
CA ALA A 282 4.83 -3.70 2.43
C ALA A 282 5.04 -5.13 1.89
N TRP A 283 5.77 -5.29 0.79
CA TRP A 283 6.09 -6.59 0.19
C TRP A 283 6.97 -7.44 1.10
N THR A 284 8.06 -6.88 1.61
CA THR A 284 8.98 -7.59 2.52
C THR A 284 8.27 -8.05 3.80
N THR A 285 7.47 -7.17 4.41
CA THR A 285 6.68 -7.49 5.62
C THR A 285 5.61 -8.54 5.32
N CYS A 286 5.01 -8.54 4.12
CA CYS A 286 4.06 -9.55 3.71
C CYS A 286 4.71 -10.93 3.56
N VAL A 287 5.84 -11.04 2.84
CA VAL A 287 6.59 -12.30 2.70
C VAL A 287 7.02 -12.82 4.06
N PHE A 288 7.52 -11.95 4.95
CA PHE A 288 7.82 -12.32 6.32
C PHE A 288 6.58 -12.84 7.07
N SER A 289 5.42 -12.20 6.90
CA SER A 289 4.16 -12.63 7.52
C SER A 289 3.72 -14.01 7.01
N VAL A 290 3.89 -14.30 5.72
CA VAL A 290 3.65 -15.64 5.13
C VAL A 290 4.57 -16.67 5.79
N VAL A 291 5.88 -16.42 5.80
CA VAL A 291 6.86 -17.34 6.38
C VAL A 291 6.54 -17.62 7.85
N MET A 292 6.25 -16.59 8.65
CA MET A 292 5.92 -16.74 10.06
C MET A 292 4.62 -17.53 10.27
N THR A 293 3.58 -17.25 9.50
CA THR A 293 2.26 -17.90 9.62
C THR A 293 2.32 -19.40 9.31
N TYR A 294 3.07 -19.78 8.27
CA TYR A 294 3.14 -21.18 7.82
C TYR A 294 4.35 -21.94 8.33
N SER A 295 5.25 -21.30 9.09
CA SER A 295 6.45 -21.93 9.64
C SER A 295 6.15 -23.17 10.49
N ILE A 296 5.07 -23.12 11.28
CA ILE A 296 4.67 -24.21 12.18
C ILE A 296 4.01 -25.35 11.39
N THR A 297 3.20 -25.03 10.38
CA THR A 297 2.48 -26.04 9.58
C THR A 297 3.39 -26.71 8.54
N CYS A 298 4.33 -25.96 7.96
CA CYS A 298 5.21 -26.40 6.88
C CYS A 298 6.62 -25.85 7.12
N PRO A 299 7.46 -26.51 7.94
CA PRO A 299 8.75 -25.97 8.38
C PRO A 299 9.73 -25.70 7.23
N ILE A 300 9.54 -26.35 6.08
CA ILE A 300 10.35 -26.11 4.87
C ILE A 300 10.24 -24.69 4.33
N ILE A 301 9.19 -23.92 4.68
CA ILE A 301 9.07 -22.52 4.26
C ILE A 301 10.11 -21.61 4.95
N ALA A 302 10.55 -21.96 6.16
CA ALA A 302 11.47 -21.16 6.96
C ALA A 302 12.87 -21.00 6.32
N PRO A 303 13.57 -22.06 5.84
CA PRO A 303 14.86 -21.89 5.18
C PRO A 303 14.77 -21.07 3.88
N PHE A 304 13.68 -21.21 3.10
CA PHE A 304 13.46 -20.36 1.93
C PHE A 304 13.12 -18.91 2.31
N GLY A 305 12.44 -18.70 3.43
CA GLY A 305 12.24 -17.37 4.01
C GLY A 305 13.54 -16.71 4.45
N LEU A 306 14.46 -17.47 5.06
CA LEU A 306 15.80 -16.97 5.38
C LEU A 306 16.58 -16.62 4.10
N LEU A 307 16.52 -17.48 3.08
CA LEU A 307 17.12 -17.21 1.77
C LEU A 307 16.57 -15.91 1.16
N TYR A 308 15.25 -15.69 1.21
CA TYR A 308 14.62 -14.44 0.77
C TYR A 308 15.24 -13.23 1.49
N LEU A 309 15.32 -13.25 2.83
CA LEU A 309 15.84 -12.11 3.61
C LEU A 309 17.31 -11.82 3.29
N LEU A 310 18.15 -12.86 3.10
CA LEU A 310 19.55 -12.70 2.74
C LEU A 310 19.71 -12.09 1.33
N LEU A 311 19.01 -12.63 0.34
CA LEU A 311 19.04 -12.12 -1.03
C LEU A 311 18.49 -10.70 -1.10
N LYS A 312 17.36 -10.44 -0.44
CA LYS A 312 16.74 -9.11 -0.36
C LYS A 312 17.68 -8.10 0.28
N HIS A 313 18.36 -8.45 1.38
CA HIS A 313 19.35 -7.59 2.01
C HIS A 313 20.52 -7.24 1.07
N MET A 314 21.07 -8.22 0.35
CA MET A 314 22.17 -8.00 -0.59
C MET A 314 21.74 -7.13 -1.78
N THR A 315 20.57 -7.42 -2.37
CA THR A 315 20.00 -6.68 -3.49
C THR A 315 19.68 -5.24 -3.12
N ASP A 316 18.97 -5.02 -2.01
CA ASP A 316 18.60 -3.67 -1.55
C ASP A 316 19.82 -2.86 -1.20
N ARG A 317 20.80 -3.47 -0.51
CA ARG A 317 22.07 -2.79 -0.19
C ARG A 317 22.76 -2.33 -1.48
N TYR A 318 22.93 -3.22 -2.44
CA TYR A 318 23.58 -2.88 -3.72
C TYR A 318 22.83 -1.76 -4.45
N ASN A 319 21.51 -1.89 -4.59
CA ASN A 319 20.70 -0.92 -5.29
C ASN A 319 20.68 0.47 -4.60
N ILE A 320 20.59 0.52 -3.27
CA ILE A 320 20.59 1.78 -2.52
C ILE A 320 21.94 2.50 -2.64
N TYR A 321 23.07 1.77 -2.63
CA TYR A 321 24.39 2.38 -2.73
C TYR A 321 24.70 2.95 -4.13
N TYR A 322 24.30 2.27 -5.20
CA TYR A 322 24.75 2.60 -6.56
C TYR A 322 23.68 3.23 -7.46
N ALA A 323 22.40 3.06 -7.14
CA ALA A 323 21.33 3.24 -8.11
C ALA A 323 20.25 4.26 -7.69
N TYR A 324 20.02 4.44 -6.39
CA TYR A 324 18.98 5.34 -5.87
C TYR A 324 19.55 6.65 -5.33
N ILE A 325 18.74 7.71 -5.40
CA ILE A 325 19.06 9.01 -4.78
C ILE A 325 18.83 8.90 -3.27
N PRO A 326 19.69 9.51 -2.42
CA PRO A 326 19.43 9.60 -0.99
C PRO A 326 18.14 10.39 -0.70
N THR A 327 17.16 9.73 -0.09
CA THR A 327 15.95 10.37 0.43
C THR A 327 16.06 10.57 1.94
N LYS A 328 15.76 11.78 2.41
CA LYS A 328 15.77 12.09 3.85
C LYS A 328 14.38 11.79 4.42
N LEU A 329 14.20 10.57 4.91
CA LEU A 329 12.98 10.13 5.58
C LEU A 329 13.13 10.21 7.09
N SER A 330 12.02 10.43 7.79
CA SER A 330 12.00 10.42 9.25
C SER A 330 12.20 8.99 9.79
N PRO A 331 12.88 8.81 10.93
CA PRO A 331 13.10 7.49 11.54
C PRO A 331 11.79 6.80 11.97
N SER A 332 10.69 7.56 12.05
CA SER A 332 9.37 7.07 12.40
C SER A 332 8.86 5.97 11.44
N LEU A 333 9.26 6.02 10.17
CA LEU A 333 8.89 5.02 9.16
C LEU A 333 9.45 3.63 9.53
N HIS A 334 10.74 3.55 9.86
CA HIS A 334 11.37 2.28 10.24
C HIS A 334 10.77 1.72 11.54
N ALA A 335 10.48 2.59 12.51
CA ALA A 335 9.80 2.19 13.74
C ALA A 335 8.35 1.73 13.47
N ALA A 336 7.66 2.31 12.49
CA ALA A 336 6.34 1.85 12.06
C ALA A 336 6.42 0.47 11.39
N ALA A 337 7.38 0.26 10.48
CA ALA A 337 7.62 -1.02 9.84
C ALA A 337 7.93 -2.13 10.87
N ALA A 338 8.79 -1.84 11.85
CA ALA A 338 9.11 -2.78 12.92
C ALA A 338 7.88 -3.14 13.78
N ARG A 339 7.05 -2.15 14.13
CA ARG A 339 5.78 -2.40 14.85
C ARG A 339 4.81 -3.21 14.01
N GLN A 340 4.74 -2.96 12.71
CA GLN A 340 3.90 -3.69 11.79
C GLN A 340 4.35 -5.15 11.61
N LEU A 341 5.65 -5.41 11.69
CA LEU A 341 6.21 -6.77 11.70
C LEU A 341 5.71 -7.61 12.89
N LEU A 342 5.41 -6.96 14.03
CA LEU A 342 4.81 -7.63 15.19
C LEU A 342 3.37 -8.11 14.93
N ALA A 343 2.71 -7.65 13.85
CA ALA A 343 1.42 -8.20 13.44
C ALA A 343 1.53 -9.62 12.88
N ALA A 344 2.68 -10.00 12.30
CA ALA A 344 2.91 -11.33 11.75
C ALA A 344 2.73 -12.48 12.77
N PRO A 345 3.37 -12.45 13.96
CA PRO A 345 3.15 -13.49 14.97
C PRO A 345 1.72 -13.48 15.53
N ILE A 346 1.08 -12.31 15.66
CA ILE A 346 -0.33 -12.22 16.08
C ILE A 346 -1.23 -12.93 15.07
N LEU A 347 -1.01 -12.67 13.77
CA LEU A 347 -1.73 -13.31 12.68
C LEU A 347 -1.48 -14.83 12.68
N CYS A 348 -0.26 -15.28 12.93
CA CYS A 348 0.08 -16.70 13.08
C CYS A 348 -0.71 -17.35 14.23
N ILE A 349 -0.71 -16.75 15.43
CA ILE A 349 -1.47 -17.26 16.59
C ILE A 349 -2.97 -17.30 16.29
N PHE A 350 -3.50 -16.25 15.66
CA PHE A 350 -4.91 -16.19 15.25
C PHE A 350 -5.27 -17.35 14.32
N TRP A 351 -4.44 -17.64 13.31
CA TRP A 351 -4.68 -18.78 12.41
C TRP A 351 -4.60 -20.11 13.13
N LEU A 352 -3.59 -20.32 14.00
CA LEU A 352 -3.47 -21.55 14.78
C LEU A 352 -4.70 -21.77 15.66
N LEU A 353 -5.20 -20.72 16.33
CA LEU A 353 -6.42 -20.78 17.14
C LEU A 353 -7.64 -21.07 16.27
N PHE A 354 -7.82 -20.37 15.16
CA PHE A 354 -8.91 -20.57 14.22
C PHE A 354 -8.97 -22.03 13.73
N PHE A 355 -7.84 -22.59 13.32
CA PHE A 355 -7.78 -23.99 12.87
C PHE A 355 -7.93 -25.00 14.00
N SER A 356 -7.38 -24.71 15.17
CA SER A 356 -7.57 -25.54 16.36
C SER A 356 -9.07 -25.65 16.69
N VAL A 357 -9.79 -24.52 16.74
CA VAL A 357 -11.24 -24.48 17.01
C VAL A 357 -12.04 -25.20 15.93
N LEU A 358 -11.75 -24.99 14.64
CA LEU A 358 -12.43 -25.69 13.54
C LEU A 358 -12.21 -27.20 13.58
N ARG A 359 -11.02 -27.66 13.99
CA ARG A 359 -10.70 -29.09 14.07
C ARG A 359 -11.28 -29.74 15.33
N LEU A 360 -11.27 -29.05 16.48
CA LEU A 360 -11.82 -29.50 17.76
C LEU A 360 -13.35 -29.44 17.82
N GLY A 361 -13.99 -28.47 17.16
CA GLY A 361 -15.45 -28.36 17.11
C GLY A 361 -16.14 -29.60 16.52
N LYS A 362 -15.46 -30.33 15.62
CA LYS A 362 -15.93 -31.62 15.09
C LYS A 362 -15.91 -32.74 16.12
N TRP A 363 -14.94 -32.75 17.03
CA TRP A 363 -14.88 -33.75 18.10
C TRP A 363 -15.91 -33.46 19.20
N LEU A 364 -16.18 -32.19 19.51
CA LEU A 364 -17.20 -31.81 20.48
C LEU A 364 -18.63 -32.13 19.98
N CYS A 365 -18.92 -31.93 18.68
CA CYS A 365 -20.19 -32.33 18.09
C CYS A 365 -20.37 -33.86 18.06
N ALA A 366 -19.31 -34.62 17.76
CA ALA A 366 -19.35 -36.09 17.76
C ALA A 366 -19.53 -36.67 19.18
N LEU A 367 -19.06 -35.99 20.23
CA LEU A 367 -19.29 -36.38 21.62
C LEU A 367 -20.72 -36.10 22.10
N HIS A 368 -21.41 -35.11 21.53
CA HIS A 368 -22.80 -34.80 21.89
C HIS A 368 -23.81 -35.75 21.22
N THR A 369 -23.50 -36.29 20.03
CA THR A 369 -24.32 -37.31 19.35
C THR A 369 -24.08 -38.74 19.82
N LEU A 370 -23.08 -38.98 20.68
CA LEU A 370 -22.83 -40.28 21.31
C LEU A 370 -23.48 -40.42 22.70
N HIS A 371 -24.14 -39.37 23.18
CA HIS A 371 -24.80 -39.34 24.50
C HIS A 371 -26.33 -39.16 24.44
N LEU A 372 -26.91 -39.25 23.24
CA LEU A 372 -28.34 -39.41 22.92
C LEU A 372 -28.47 -40.69 22.08
#